data_AF-A0A961MGR7-F1
#
_entry.id   AF-A0A961MGR7-F1
#
_cell.length_a   1.000
_cell.length_b   1.000
_cell.length_c   1.000
_cell.angle_alpha   90.00
_cell.angle_beta   90.00
_cell.angle_gamma   90.00
#
_symmetry.space_group_name_H-M   'P 1'
#
loop_
_entity.id
_entity.type
_entity.pdbx_description
1 polymer ?
#
loop_
_entity_poly.entity_id
_entity_poly.type
_entity_poly.pdbx_seq_one_letter_code
_entity_poly.pdbx_strand_id
1 'polypeptide(L)' 'MQVTETLNEGLKRGYTITIAAAELDAKVTEKLLEAQPEIEIKGFRKGKVP' A
#
# COMPACT_ATOMS: atom_id res chain seq x y z
N MET A 1 -10.93 3.04 -5.40
CA MET A 1 -10.44 4.37 -4.98
C MET A 1 -11.50 5.46 -5.22
N GLN A 2 -11.75 6.36 -4.26
CA GLN A 2 -12.65 7.51 -4.38
C GLN A 2 -11.88 8.81 -4.05
N VAL A 3 -12.01 9.85 -4.86
CA VAL A 3 -11.32 11.14 -4.67
C VAL A 3 -12.36 12.24 -4.55
N THR A 4 -12.25 13.06 -3.51
CA THR A 4 -13.12 14.22 -3.29
C THR A 4 -12.27 15.47 -3.13
N GLU A 5 -12.51 16.48 -3.96
CA GLU A 5 -11.83 17.78 -3.85
C GLU A 5 -12.50 18.60 -2.75
N THR A 6 -11.79 18.87 -1.66
CA THR A 6 -12.33 19.50 -0.45
C THR A 6 -11.96 20.97 -0.32
N LEU A 7 -10.93 21.43 -1.03
CA LEU A 7 -10.47 22.81 -0.94
C LEU A 7 -10.09 23.34 -2.31
N ASN A 8 -10.74 24.42 -2.75
CA ASN A 8 -10.51 25.10 -4.01
C ASN A 8 -10.50 26.61 -3.77
N GLU A 9 -9.50 27.07 -3.02
CA GLU A 9 -9.25 28.50 -2.79
C GLU A 9 -7.94 28.92 -3.46
N GLY A 10 -8.05 29.79 -4.47
CA GLY A 10 -6.90 30.26 -5.27
C GLY A 10 -6.20 29.11 -6.00
N LEU A 11 -4.88 29.00 -5.83
CA LEU A 11 -4.04 27.93 -6.40
C LEU A 11 -3.96 26.67 -5.51
N LYS A 12 -4.57 26.69 -4.32
CA LYS A 12 -4.56 25.52 -3.44
C LYS A 12 -5.66 24.56 -3.86
N ARG A 13 -5.30 23.28 -3.91
CA ARG A 13 -6.20 22.16 -4.15
C ARG A 13 -6.00 21.13 -3.04
N GLY A 14 -7.06 20.83 -2.31
CA GLY A 14 -7.09 19.78 -1.30
C GLY A 14 -7.91 18.61 -1.82
N TYR A 15 -7.38 17.39 -1.73
CA TYR A 15 -8.08 16.17 -2.11
C TYR A 15 -8.12 15.21 -0.94
N THR A 16 -9.33 14.77 -0.59
CA THR A 16 -9.55 13.66 0.31
C THR A 16 -9.72 12.40 -0.54
N ILE A 17 -8.75 11.50 -0.43
CA ILE A 17 -8.73 10.23 -1.15
C ILE A 17 -9.14 9.13 -0.17
N THR A 18 -10.21 8.42 -0.49
CA THR A 18 -10.62 7.22 0.23
C THR A 18 -10.17 6.00 -0.58
N ILE A 19 -9.28 5.21 0.01
CA ILE A 19 -8.80 3.96 -0.56
C ILE A 19 -9.65 2.83 0.03
N ALA A 20 -10.14 1.94 -0.83
CA ALA A 20 -10.90 0.78 -0.35
C ALA A 20 -9.97 -0.18 0.39
N ALA A 21 -10.44 -0.80 1.48
CA ALA A 21 -9.64 -1.75 2.25
C ALA A 21 -9.03 -2.87 1.37
N ALA A 22 -9.83 -3.40 0.44
CA ALA A 22 -9.38 -4.43 -0.50
C ALA A 22 -8.22 -3.99 -1.41
N GLU A 23 -8.20 -2.72 -1.84
CA GLU A 23 -7.09 -2.18 -2.64
C GLU A 23 -5.81 -2.01 -1.81
N LEU A 24 -5.96 -1.70 -0.52
CA LEU A 24 -4.84 -1.58 0.40
C LEU A 24 -4.24 -2.97 0.71
N ASP A 25 -5.09 -3.94 1.04
CA ASP A 25 -4.67 -5.32 1.35
C ASP A 25 -3.95 -5.99 0.17
N ALA A 26 -4.44 -5.76 -1.05
CA ALA A 26 -3.78 -6.24 -2.26
C ALA A 26 -2.37 -5.66 -2.42
N LYS A 27 -2.21 -4.33 -2.25
CA LYS A 27 -0.89 -3.67 -2.31
C LYS A 27 0.06 -4.10 -1.21
N VAL A 28 -0.45 -4.36 0.00
CA VAL A 28 0.37 -4.88 1.10
C VAL A 28 0.86 -6.28 0.76
N THR A 29 -0.03 -7.15 0.29
CA THR A 29 0.33 -8.53 -0.09
C THR A 29 1.34 -8.54 -1.25
N GLU A 30 1.15 -7.69 -2.25
CA GLU A 30 2.09 -7.54 -3.37
C GLU A 30 3.49 -7.15 -2.90
N LYS A 31 3.60 -6.11 -2.07
CA LYS A 31 4.90 -5.70 -1.51
C LYS A 31 5.54 -6.76 -0.61
N LEU A 32 4.74 -7.50 0.15
CA LEU A 32 5.25 -8.61 0.95
C LEU A 32 5.83 -9.71 0.06
N LEU A 33 5.15 -10.06 -1.05
CA LEU A 33 5.64 -11.04 -2.01
C LEU A 33 6.90 -10.58 -2.76
N GLU A 34 7.00 -9.29 -3.10
CA GLU A 34 8.20 -8.70 -3.71
C GLU A 34 9.41 -8.76 -2.76
N ALA A 35 9.20 -8.48 -1.48
CA ALA A 35 10.27 -8.48 -0.49
C ALA A 35 10.63 -9.88 0.02
N GLN A 36 9.69 -10.83 -0.01
CA GLN A 36 9.87 -12.22 0.42
C GLN A 36 11.17 -12.89 -0.08
N PRO A 37 11.54 -12.85 -1.39
CA PRO A 37 12.74 -13.51 -1.92
C PRO A 37 14.07 -12.98 -1.36
N GLU A 38 14.11 -11.73 -0.93
CA GLU A 38 15.33 -11.09 -0.44
C GLU A 38 15.53 -11.26 1.08
N ILE A 39 14.44 -11.51 1.81
CA ILE A 39 14.46 -11.60 3.27
C ILE A 39 14.87 -13.01 3.74
N GLU A 40 15.79 -13.03 4.71
CA GLU A 40 16.21 -14.24 5.42
C GLU A 40 15.91 -14.08 6.92
N ILE A 41 14.89 -14.78 7.42
CA ILE A 41 14.54 -14.83 8.84
C ILE A 41 14.96 -16.17 9.43
N LYS A 42 15.61 -16.13 10.61
CA LYS A 42 16.02 -17.34 11.35
C LYS A 42 14.81 -18.23 11.63
N GLY A 43 14.86 -19.47 11.12
CA GLY A 43 13.78 -20.46 11.25
C GLY A 43 12.91 -20.60 10.00
N PHE A 44 13.05 -19.72 9.00
CA PHE A 44 12.40 -19.83 7.71
C PHE A 44 13.42 -20.00 6.60
N ARG A 45 13.07 -20.75 5.55
CA ARG A 45 13.90 -20.86 4.35
C ARG A 45 13.88 -19.50 3.64
N LYS A 46 15.03 -18.99 3.17
CA LYS A 46 15.13 -17.76 2.37
C LYS A 46 14.05 -17.76 1.27
N GLY A 47 13.28 -16.67 1.15
CA GLY A 47 12.18 -16.61 0.19
C GLY A 47 10.87 -17.28 0.61
N LYS A 48 10.77 -17.85 1.81
CA LYS A 48 9.57 -18.52 2.35
C LYS A 48 9.22 -17.96 3.73
N VAL A 49 9.39 -16.65 3.87
CA VAL A 49 9.08 -15.91 5.08
C VAL A 49 7.60 -15.47 5.02
N PRO A 50 6.81 -15.61 6.10
CA PRO A 50 5.42 -15.17 6.13
C PRO A 50 5.24 -13.67 5.86
#